data_AF-A0AA38VGY3-F1
#
_entry.id   AF-A0AA38VGY3-F1
#
_cell.length_a   1.000
_cell.length_b   1.000
_cell.length_c   1.000
_cell.angle_alpha   90.00
_cell.angle_beta   90.00
_cell.angle_gamma   90.00
#
_symmetry.space_group_name_H-M   'P 1'
#
loop_
_entity.id
_entity.type
_entity.pdbx_description
1 polymer ?
#
loop_
_entity_poly.entity_id
_entity_poly.type
_entity_poly.pdbx_seq_one_letter_code
_entity_poly.pdbx_strand_id
1 'polypeptide(L)'
;MAPNGQQNPGQDQTTCDQCLAKLSTPSSLARHRQLVHSDERPYLCPVQDCPKNTQGFKITEYLNVHMKECHPNHPARQVQGRGVQPGQAIAAQQAQQGIAVQQAQQAIAAQPVNALQQAQQTIVALTQQLAVANAWANYHDQDSVAKGNEITQLRAQIDYDRQCFDQERQRLVEEIKSLREECLGRENKFLDLMNETD
;
A
#
# COMPACT_ATOMS: atom_id res chain seq x y z
N MET A 1 21.74 12.79 60.86
CA MET A 1 21.12 13.86 60.04
C MET A 1 21.57 13.70 58.59
N ALA A 2 20.70 13.18 57.74
CA ALA A 2 20.66 13.38 56.28
C ALA A 2 19.30 12.82 55.80
N PRO A 3 18.44 13.61 55.13
CA PRO A 3 17.02 13.29 55.02
C PRO A 3 16.70 12.47 53.76
N ASN A 4 15.86 11.47 53.97
CA ASN A 4 14.66 11.14 53.21
C ASN A 4 14.55 11.79 51.82
N GLY A 5 14.95 11.06 50.78
CA GLY A 5 14.57 11.35 49.39
C GLY A 5 13.11 10.98 49.18
N GLN A 6 12.22 11.90 49.57
CA GLN A 6 10.79 11.81 49.34
C GLN A 6 10.52 11.60 47.85
N GLN A 7 10.05 10.39 47.50
CA GLN A 7 9.29 10.17 46.28
C GLN A 7 8.04 11.07 46.38
N ASN A 8 7.94 12.04 45.49
CA ASN A 8 6.75 12.88 45.37
C ASN A 8 5.86 12.28 44.26
N PRO A 9 4.67 11.74 44.59
CA PRO A 9 3.78 11.17 43.59
C PRO A 9 3.11 12.29 42.81
N GLY A 10 3.66 12.69 41.65
CA GLY A 10 2.93 13.60 40.77
C GLY A 10 3.59 14.23 39.54
N GLN A 11 4.91 14.14 39.28
CA GLN A 11 5.52 15.07 38.30
C GLN A 11 6.52 14.55 37.24
N ASP A 12 6.51 13.26 36.87
CA ASP A 12 7.27 12.79 35.68
C ASP A 12 6.38 12.23 34.55
N GLN A 13 5.13 12.72 34.44
CA GLN A 13 4.21 12.29 33.37
C GLN A 13 4.31 13.10 32.09
N THR A 14 5.22 14.06 32.04
CA THR A 14 5.34 14.98 30.90
C THR A 14 6.70 14.93 30.22
N THR A 15 7.66 14.17 30.76
CA THR A 15 9.00 14.03 30.18
C THR A 15 9.10 12.71 29.42
N CYS A 16 9.61 12.74 28.19
CA CYS A 16 9.92 11.53 27.43
C CYS A 16 11.15 10.84 28.01
N ASP A 17 11.04 9.56 28.29
CA ASP A 17 12.11 8.69 28.79
C ASP A 17 13.20 8.39 27.76
N GLN A 18 12.88 8.50 26.45
CA GLN A 18 13.82 8.17 25.37
C GLN A 18 14.62 9.38 24.89
N CYS A 19 14.00 10.55 24.76
CA CYS A 19 14.66 11.76 24.27
C CYS A 19 14.68 12.92 25.30
N LEU A 20 14.18 12.70 26.51
CA LEU A 20 14.10 13.68 27.60
C LEU A 20 13.33 14.97 27.26
N ALA A 21 12.57 14.95 26.17
CA ALA A 21 11.71 16.05 25.77
C ALA A 21 10.62 16.29 26.84
N LYS A 22 10.45 17.55 27.25
CA LYS A 22 9.38 17.97 28.16
C LYS A 22 8.17 18.43 27.35
N LEU A 23 7.05 17.78 27.58
CA LEU A 23 5.76 18.07 26.97
C LEU A 23 4.86 18.78 28.00
N SER A 24 3.78 19.41 27.56
CA SER A 24 2.90 20.16 28.45
C SER A 24 1.84 19.30 29.13
N THR A 25 1.51 18.14 28.52
CA THR A 25 0.45 17.24 29.00
C THR A 25 0.82 15.77 28.76
N PRO A 26 0.31 14.83 29.59
CA PRO A 26 0.56 13.40 29.42
C PRO A 26 0.02 12.85 28.08
N SER A 27 -1.12 13.36 27.59
CA SER A 27 -1.64 12.98 26.26
C SER A 27 -0.71 13.41 25.13
N SER A 28 -0.04 14.56 25.27
CA SER A 28 0.97 15.00 24.30
C SER A 28 2.21 14.11 24.34
N LEU A 29 2.59 13.63 25.53
CA LEU A 29 3.70 12.68 25.68
C LEU A 29 3.39 11.33 25.02
N ALA A 30 2.18 10.80 25.21
CA ALA A 30 1.76 9.55 24.55
C ALA A 30 1.80 9.68 23.02
N ARG A 31 1.27 10.77 22.48
CA ARG A 31 1.34 11.08 21.04
C ARG A 31 2.78 11.27 20.57
N HIS A 32 3.61 11.96 21.35
CA HIS A 32 5.03 12.15 21.06
C HIS A 32 5.76 10.80 20.93
N ARG A 33 5.55 9.88 21.88
CA ARG A 33 6.11 8.52 21.81
C ARG A 33 5.67 7.79 20.54
N GLN A 34 4.38 7.87 20.19
CA GLN A 34 3.85 7.25 18.98
C GLN A 34 4.42 7.85 17.68
N LEU A 35 4.63 9.16 17.63
CA LEU A 35 5.11 9.83 16.41
C LEU A 35 6.61 9.70 16.20
N VAL A 36 7.38 9.84 17.27
CA VAL A 36 8.85 9.98 17.23
C VAL A 36 9.55 8.65 17.46
N HIS A 37 9.01 7.80 18.32
CA HIS A 37 9.69 6.59 18.79
C HIS A 37 9.02 5.28 18.35
N SER A 38 7.81 5.35 17.79
CA SER A 38 7.14 4.18 17.19
C SER A 38 7.15 4.29 15.68
N ASP A 39 7.45 3.17 15.02
CA ASP A 39 7.30 3.02 13.57
C ASP A 39 5.98 2.37 13.16
N GLU A 40 5.12 2.06 14.14
CA GLU A 40 3.80 1.49 13.88
C GLU A 40 2.88 2.52 13.23
N ARG A 41 2.17 2.07 12.18
CA ARG A 41 1.21 2.88 11.41
C ARG A 41 -0.16 2.21 11.40
N PRO A 42 -0.84 2.16 12.57
CA PRO A 42 -2.05 1.35 12.73
C PRO A 42 -3.27 1.92 11.99
N TYR A 43 -3.21 3.15 11.48
CA TYR A 43 -4.34 3.82 10.85
C TYR A 43 -4.23 3.72 9.32
N LEU A 44 -4.89 2.72 8.73
CA LEU A 44 -4.87 2.48 7.28
C LEU A 44 -6.02 3.20 6.57
N CYS A 45 -5.79 3.62 5.33
CA CYS A 45 -6.85 4.13 4.46
C CYS A 45 -7.79 2.99 4.05
N PRO A 46 -9.12 3.11 4.20
CA PRO A 46 -10.06 2.03 3.85
C PRO A 46 -10.23 1.82 2.33
N VAL A 47 -9.74 2.74 1.50
CA VAL A 47 -9.86 2.69 0.02
C VAL A 47 -8.80 1.75 -0.54
N GLN A 48 -9.21 0.68 -1.21
CA GLN A 48 -8.32 -0.41 -1.61
C GLN A 48 -7.24 0.00 -2.62
N ASP A 49 -7.54 0.95 -3.50
CA ASP A 49 -6.60 1.48 -4.51
C ASP A 49 -5.77 2.67 -4.02
N CYS A 50 -5.86 3.01 -2.72
CA CYS A 50 -5.06 4.07 -2.15
C CYS A 50 -3.73 3.50 -1.61
N PRO A 51 -2.56 4.07 -1.98
CA PRO A 51 -1.27 3.65 -1.42
C PRO A 51 -1.20 3.71 0.12
N LYS A 52 -2.07 4.52 0.75
CA LYS A 52 -2.15 4.66 2.21
C LYS A 52 -2.96 3.55 2.89
N ASN A 53 -3.56 2.64 2.13
CA ASN A 53 -4.18 1.40 2.65
C ASN A 53 -3.12 0.40 3.15
N THR A 54 -1.92 0.40 2.57
CA THR A 54 -0.81 -0.46 3.00
C THR A 54 0.23 0.28 3.84
N GLN A 55 0.46 1.56 3.57
CA GLN A 55 1.45 2.35 4.30
C GLN A 55 0.96 2.86 5.67
N GLY A 56 -0.32 3.20 5.77
CA GLY A 56 -0.93 3.73 6.98
C GLY A 56 -0.36 5.06 7.51
N PHE A 57 -0.98 5.53 8.58
CA PHE A 57 -0.62 6.73 9.33
C PHE A 57 -0.31 6.37 10.77
N LYS A 58 0.58 7.16 11.40
CA LYS A 58 0.92 7.00 12.82
C LYS A 58 -0.18 7.53 13.76
N ILE A 59 -1.05 8.43 13.30
CA ILE A 59 -2.16 9.00 14.07
C ILE A 59 -3.44 9.16 13.23
N THR A 60 -4.59 9.11 13.88
CA THR A 60 -5.91 9.23 13.22
C THR A 60 -6.14 10.58 12.56
N GLU A 61 -5.62 11.68 13.12
CA GLU A 61 -5.84 13.03 12.56
C GLU A 61 -5.31 13.15 11.13
N TYR A 62 -4.15 12.57 10.84
CA TYR A 62 -3.60 12.55 9.48
C TYR A 62 -4.41 11.68 8.52
N LEU A 63 -4.98 10.56 8.99
CA LEU A 63 -5.92 9.78 8.20
C LEU A 63 -7.18 10.60 7.88
N ASN A 64 -7.73 11.34 8.85
CA ASN A 64 -8.92 12.16 8.66
C ASN A 64 -8.69 13.29 7.64
N VAL A 65 -7.54 13.98 7.71
CA VAL A 65 -7.17 14.98 6.70
C VAL A 65 -7.01 14.32 5.34
N HIS A 66 -6.32 13.18 5.26
CA HIS A 66 -6.19 12.43 4.00
C HIS A 66 -7.54 12.01 3.41
N MET A 67 -8.50 11.58 4.23
CA MET A 67 -9.86 11.26 3.78
C MET A 67 -10.57 12.48 3.21
N LYS A 68 -10.46 13.65 3.86
CA LYS A 68 -11.09 14.88 3.36
C LYS A 68 -10.50 15.35 2.03
N GLU A 69 -9.17 15.32 1.90
CA GLU A 69 -8.48 15.86 0.72
C GLU A 69 -8.44 14.89 -0.47
N CYS A 70 -8.23 13.60 -0.23
CA CYS A 70 -8.05 12.61 -1.30
C CYS A 70 -9.32 11.79 -1.57
N HIS A 71 -10.23 11.67 -0.60
CA HIS A 71 -11.42 10.82 -0.69
C HIS A 71 -12.69 11.50 -0.15
N PRO A 72 -13.06 12.70 -0.65
CA PRO A 72 -14.15 13.51 -0.09
C PRO A 72 -15.53 12.83 -0.09
N ASN A 73 -15.72 11.80 -0.94
CA ASN A 73 -16.97 11.05 -1.07
C ASN A 73 -16.98 9.70 -0.34
N HIS A 74 -15.92 9.35 0.40
CA HIS A 74 -15.86 8.10 1.18
C HIS A 74 -15.88 8.40 2.69
N PRO A 75 -16.80 7.78 3.45
CA PRO A 75 -16.81 7.96 4.90
C PRO A 75 -15.59 7.27 5.51
N ALA A 76 -14.92 7.97 6.42
CA ALA A 76 -13.80 7.43 7.20
C ALA A 76 -14.29 6.26 8.07
N ARG A 77 -14.20 5.03 7.56
CA ARG A 77 -14.50 3.83 8.33
C ARG A 77 -13.22 3.40 9.05
N GLN A 78 -13.17 3.58 10.37
CA GLN A 78 -12.06 3.12 11.20
C GLN A 78 -12.00 1.59 11.18
N VAL A 79 -10.97 1.03 10.56
CA VAL A 79 -10.54 -0.35 10.80
C VAL A 79 -9.41 -0.27 11.82
N GLN A 80 -9.76 -0.40 13.12
CA GLN A 80 -8.76 -0.63 14.15
C GLN A 80 -8.29 -2.08 14.03
N GLY A 81 -6.98 -2.30 13.96
CA GLY A 81 -6.37 -3.62 13.91
C GLY A 81 -6.89 -4.52 15.04
N ARG A 82 -7.29 -5.74 14.70
CA ARG A 82 -7.68 -6.76 15.68
C ARG A 82 -6.48 -7.11 16.56
N GLY A 83 -6.47 -6.63 17.80
CA GLY A 83 -5.72 -7.25 18.87
C GLY A 83 -6.42 -8.55 19.28
N VAL A 84 -5.71 -9.67 19.23
CA VAL A 84 -6.14 -10.95 19.81
C VAL A 84 -6.06 -10.82 21.33
N GLN A 85 -7.17 -11.05 22.05
CA GLN A 85 -7.17 -11.23 23.51
C GLN A 85 -7.48 -12.71 23.84
N PRO A 86 -6.65 -13.39 24.66
CA PRO A 86 -6.98 -14.71 25.17
C PRO A 86 -7.86 -14.61 26.42
N GLY A 87 -8.95 -15.37 26.42
CA GLY A 87 -9.60 -15.96 27.60
C GLY A 87 -10.42 -15.05 28.52
N GLN A 88 -11.75 -15.27 28.53
CA GLN A 88 -12.54 -15.73 29.69
C GLN A 88 -14.04 -15.48 29.48
N ALA A 89 -14.85 -16.55 29.53
CA ALA A 89 -16.02 -16.70 30.41
C ALA A 89 -16.79 -17.98 30.07
N ILE A 90 -17.42 -18.54 31.10
CA ILE A 90 -17.93 -19.89 31.25
C ILE A 90 -19.47 -19.84 31.22
N ALA A 91 -20.08 -20.97 30.81
CA ALA A 91 -21.43 -21.46 31.12
C ALA A 91 -22.66 -20.81 30.45
N ALA A 92 -23.35 -21.63 29.65
CA ALA A 92 -24.62 -22.29 30.01
C ALA A 92 -25.63 -22.27 28.86
N GLN A 93 -25.88 -23.42 28.21
CA GLN A 93 -27.25 -23.84 27.88
C GLN A 93 -27.30 -25.32 27.46
N GLN A 94 -27.37 -26.20 28.44
CA GLN A 94 -28.00 -27.51 28.27
C GLN A 94 -29.43 -27.38 28.80
N ALA A 95 -30.41 -27.29 27.90
CA ALA A 95 -31.81 -27.59 28.19
C ALA A 95 -32.59 -27.72 26.88
N GLN A 96 -32.63 -28.92 26.31
CA GLN A 96 -33.68 -29.38 25.39
C GLN A 96 -33.55 -30.90 25.24
N GLN A 97 -34.04 -31.63 26.24
CA GLN A 97 -34.42 -33.04 26.08
C GLN A 97 -35.92 -33.07 25.81
N GLY A 98 -36.33 -33.56 24.64
CA GLY A 98 -37.75 -33.65 24.31
C GLY A 98 -38.15 -33.88 22.87
N ILE A 99 -37.33 -34.47 21.99
CA ILE A 99 -37.77 -34.96 20.67
C ILE A 99 -36.90 -36.16 20.24
N ALA A 100 -36.98 -37.31 20.92
CA ALA A 100 -36.19 -38.49 20.54
C ALA A 100 -37.03 -39.67 20.00
N VAL A 101 -38.37 -39.63 20.09
CA VAL A 101 -39.22 -40.75 19.61
C VAL A 101 -39.80 -40.46 18.23
N GLN A 102 -40.07 -39.20 17.87
CA GLN A 102 -40.66 -38.85 16.58
C GLN A 102 -39.65 -38.84 15.42
N GLN A 103 -38.35 -38.64 15.71
CA GLN A 103 -37.29 -38.67 14.71
C GLN A 103 -36.87 -40.09 14.31
N ALA A 104 -37.16 -41.11 15.14
CA ALA A 104 -36.86 -42.50 14.84
C ALA A 104 -37.82 -43.12 13.81
N GLN A 105 -39.07 -42.66 13.72
CA GLN A 105 -40.01 -43.13 12.69
C GLN A 105 -39.74 -42.54 11.30
N GLN A 106 -39.10 -41.37 11.20
CA GLN A 106 -38.77 -40.74 9.91
C GLN A 106 -37.46 -41.30 9.29
N ALA A 107 -36.70 -42.10 10.03
CA ALA A 107 -35.40 -42.62 9.62
C ALA A 107 -35.45 -43.87 8.72
N ILE A 108 -36.64 -44.44 8.44
CA ILE A 108 -36.77 -45.73 7.73
C ILE A 108 -37.15 -45.57 6.23
N ALA A 109 -37.45 -44.36 5.74
CA ALA A 109 -37.91 -44.15 4.35
C ALA A 109 -37.03 -43.24 3.46
N ALA A 110 -35.92 -42.67 3.94
CA ALA A 110 -35.23 -41.56 3.24
C ALA A 110 -33.75 -41.78 2.86
N GLN A 111 -33.20 -42.98 2.99
CA GLN A 111 -31.74 -43.16 3.02
C GLN A 111 -30.99 -43.07 1.66
N PRO A 112 -31.54 -43.39 0.48
CA PRO A 112 -30.78 -43.22 -0.78
C PRO A 112 -31.09 -41.92 -1.55
N VAL A 113 -32.34 -41.48 -1.58
CA VAL A 113 -32.77 -40.35 -2.44
C VAL A 113 -32.28 -39.00 -1.88
N ASN A 114 -32.24 -38.85 -0.55
CA ASN A 114 -31.81 -37.62 0.09
C ASN A 114 -30.27 -37.43 0.00
N ALA A 115 -29.51 -38.52 0.12
CA ALA A 115 -28.06 -38.51 -0.08
C ALA A 115 -27.68 -38.20 -1.54
N LEU A 116 -28.43 -38.75 -2.51
CA LEU A 116 -28.22 -38.46 -3.94
C LEU A 116 -28.55 -37.00 -4.28
N GLN A 117 -29.64 -36.46 -3.72
CA GLN A 117 -30.04 -35.05 -3.89
C GLN A 117 -29.00 -34.10 -3.28
N GLN A 118 -28.49 -34.42 -2.08
CA GLN A 118 -27.43 -33.65 -1.43
C GLN A 118 -26.12 -33.70 -2.21
N ALA A 119 -25.77 -34.87 -2.76
CA ALA A 119 -24.61 -35.01 -3.64
C ALA A 119 -24.76 -34.15 -4.92
N GLN A 120 -25.94 -34.17 -5.56
CA GLN A 120 -26.21 -33.29 -6.72
C GLN A 120 -26.09 -31.81 -6.37
N GLN A 121 -26.67 -31.37 -5.25
CA GLN A 121 -26.57 -29.96 -4.82
C GLN A 121 -25.12 -29.55 -4.53
N THR A 122 -24.34 -30.45 -3.94
CA THR A 122 -22.91 -30.22 -3.68
C THR A 122 -22.12 -30.11 -4.98
N ILE A 123 -22.38 -30.98 -5.96
CA ILE A 123 -21.76 -30.90 -7.29
C ILE A 123 -22.08 -29.58 -7.98
N VAL A 124 -23.33 -29.12 -7.93
CA VAL A 124 -23.74 -27.83 -8.51
C VAL A 124 -23.02 -26.67 -7.83
N ALA A 125 -22.95 -26.67 -6.49
CA ALA A 125 -22.26 -25.63 -5.74
C ALA A 125 -20.76 -25.58 -6.07
N LEU A 126 -20.09 -26.74 -6.13
CA LEU A 126 -18.68 -26.82 -6.52
C LEU A 126 -18.46 -26.38 -7.98
N THR A 127 -19.37 -26.71 -8.89
CA THR A 127 -19.31 -26.27 -10.29
C THR A 127 -19.41 -24.74 -10.39
N GLN A 128 -20.29 -24.12 -9.60
CA GLN A 128 -20.40 -22.66 -9.53
C GLN A 128 -19.13 -22.01 -8.95
N GLN A 129 -18.57 -22.58 -7.87
CA GLN A 129 -17.33 -22.10 -7.29
C GLN A 129 -16.16 -22.19 -8.27
N LEU A 130 -16.04 -23.30 -9.01
CA LEU A 130 -15.03 -23.47 -10.05
C LEU A 130 -15.20 -22.46 -11.18
N ALA A 131 -16.45 -22.17 -11.59
CA ALA A 131 -16.72 -21.16 -12.62
C ALA A 131 -16.27 -19.76 -12.19
N VAL A 132 -16.50 -19.38 -10.93
CA VAL A 132 -16.02 -18.10 -10.37
C VAL A 132 -14.49 -18.04 -10.33
N ALA A 133 -13.83 -19.14 -9.89
CA ALA A 133 -12.38 -19.21 -9.86
C ALA A 133 -11.76 -19.06 -11.26
N ASN A 134 -12.34 -19.72 -12.27
CA ASN A 134 -11.89 -19.60 -13.66
C ASN A 134 -12.12 -18.19 -14.23
N ALA A 135 -13.25 -17.55 -13.91
CA ALA A 135 -13.51 -16.18 -14.34
C ALA A 135 -12.50 -15.18 -13.74
N TRP A 136 -12.14 -15.36 -12.46
CA TRP A 136 -11.12 -14.56 -11.79
C TRP A 136 -9.72 -14.76 -12.39
N ALA A 137 -9.35 -16.02 -12.67
CA ALA A 137 -8.08 -16.34 -13.32
C ALA A 137 -7.97 -15.68 -14.71
N ASN A 138 -9.02 -15.76 -15.53
CA ASN A 138 -9.06 -15.12 -16.85
C ASN A 138 -8.98 -13.59 -16.76
N TYR A 139 -9.65 -12.97 -15.78
CA TYR A 139 -9.58 -11.53 -15.57
C TYR A 139 -8.16 -11.09 -15.17
N HIS A 140 -7.51 -11.81 -14.26
CA HIS A 140 -6.12 -11.52 -13.87
C HIS A 140 -5.14 -11.68 -15.02
N ASP A 141 -5.34 -12.68 -15.88
CA ASP A 141 -4.52 -12.89 -17.07
C ASP A 141 -4.70 -11.72 -18.06
N GLN A 142 -5.94 -11.31 -18.33
CA GLN A 142 -6.22 -10.14 -19.19
C GLN A 142 -5.65 -8.84 -18.63
N ASP A 143 -5.77 -8.58 -17.32
CA ASP A 143 -5.19 -7.40 -16.67
C ASP A 143 -3.65 -7.40 -16.73
N SER A 144 -3.03 -8.57 -16.54
CA SER A 144 -1.58 -8.75 -16.68
C SER A 144 -1.10 -8.47 -18.11
N VAL A 145 -1.81 -9.00 -19.12
CA VAL A 145 -1.53 -8.76 -20.54
C VAL A 145 -1.72 -7.29 -20.89
N ALA A 146 -2.79 -6.64 -20.42
CA ALA A 146 -3.05 -5.22 -20.67
C ALA A 146 -1.92 -4.33 -20.11
N LYS A 147 -1.50 -4.57 -18.86
CA LYS A 147 -0.36 -3.86 -18.25
C LYS A 147 0.95 -4.15 -18.98
N GLY A 148 1.17 -5.39 -19.45
CA GLY A 148 2.33 -5.75 -20.26
C GLY A 148 2.39 -4.99 -21.59
N ASN A 149 1.24 -4.82 -22.25
CA ASN A 149 1.12 -4.05 -23.49
C ASN A 149 1.40 -2.55 -23.25
N GLU A 150 0.85 -1.97 -22.17
CA GLU A 150 1.09 -0.58 -21.80
C GLU A 150 2.58 -0.31 -21.50
N ILE A 151 3.24 -1.19 -20.74
CA ILE A 151 4.69 -1.11 -20.50
C ILE A 151 5.48 -1.17 -21.81
N THR A 152 5.08 -2.04 -22.74
CA THR A 152 5.75 -2.17 -24.04
C THR A 152 5.59 -0.90 -24.87
N GLN A 153 4.41 -0.30 -24.87
CA GLN A 153 4.14 0.95 -25.56
C GLN A 153 4.95 2.11 -24.97
N LEU A 154 5.01 2.22 -23.64
CA LEU A 154 5.81 3.25 -22.97
C LEU A 154 7.30 3.11 -23.24
N ARG A 155 7.83 1.88 -23.28
CA ARG A 155 9.24 1.63 -23.66
C ARG A 155 9.53 2.10 -25.08
N ALA A 156 8.65 1.78 -26.03
CA ALA A 156 8.80 2.23 -27.42
C ALA A 156 8.79 3.78 -27.53
N GLN A 157 7.95 4.46 -26.75
CA GLN A 157 7.93 5.92 -26.71
C GLN A 157 9.23 6.51 -26.14
N ILE A 158 9.72 5.96 -25.02
CA ILE A 158 11.00 6.39 -24.43
C ILE A 158 12.16 6.20 -25.41
N ASP A 159 12.20 5.06 -26.11
CA ASP A 159 13.24 4.78 -27.09
C ASP A 159 13.17 5.76 -28.28
N TYR A 160 11.96 6.12 -28.73
CA TYR A 160 11.76 7.13 -29.77
C TYR A 160 12.27 8.51 -29.33
N ASP A 161 11.86 8.97 -28.14
CA ASP A 161 12.27 10.27 -27.60
C ASP A 161 13.79 10.34 -27.40
N ARG A 162 14.39 9.24 -26.92
CA ARG A 162 15.85 9.10 -26.80
C ARG A 162 16.55 9.20 -28.15
N GLN A 163 16.04 8.52 -29.18
CA GLN A 163 16.61 8.60 -30.53
C GLN A 163 16.52 10.03 -31.10
N CYS A 164 15.39 10.71 -30.90
CA CYS A 164 15.22 12.10 -31.33
C CYS A 164 16.24 13.02 -30.66
N PHE A 165 16.45 12.87 -29.34
CA PHE A 165 17.46 13.62 -28.62
C PHE A 165 18.89 13.30 -29.08
N ASP A 166 19.21 12.02 -29.29
CA ASP A 166 20.53 11.59 -29.77
C ASP A 166 20.81 12.12 -31.19
N GLN A 167 19.80 12.20 -32.06
CA GLN A 167 19.91 12.80 -33.40
C GLN A 167 20.21 14.30 -33.35
N GLU A 168 19.45 15.07 -32.56
CA GLU A 168 19.69 16.51 -32.44
C GLU A 168 21.06 16.79 -31.79
N ARG A 169 21.47 15.98 -30.81
CA ARG A 169 22.82 16.06 -30.23
C ARG A 169 23.89 15.84 -31.30
N GLN A 170 23.75 14.82 -32.14
CA GLN A 170 24.71 14.54 -33.22
C GLN A 170 24.77 15.69 -34.23
N ARG A 171 23.62 16.24 -34.62
CA ARG A 171 23.54 17.40 -35.51
C ARG A 171 24.32 18.60 -34.97
N LEU A 172 24.09 18.95 -33.71
CA LEU A 172 24.80 20.06 -33.04
C LEU A 172 26.30 19.79 -32.92
N VAL A 173 26.71 18.54 -32.65
CA VAL A 173 28.13 18.17 -32.60
C VAL A 173 28.80 18.38 -33.96
N GLU A 174 28.16 17.98 -35.06
CA GLU A 174 28.71 18.20 -36.40
C GLU A 174 28.72 19.68 -36.80
N GLU A 175 27.71 20.45 -36.40
CA GLU A 175 27.68 21.90 -36.61
C GLU A 175 28.85 22.59 -35.87
N ILE A 176 29.09 22.24 -34.60
CA ILE A 176 30.23 22.78 -33.84
C ILE A 176 31.57 22.42 -34.48
N LYS A 177 31.72 21.19 -34.98
CA LYS A 177 32.95 20.77 -35.68
C LYS A 177 33.17 21.61 -36.94
N SER A 178 32.13 21.80 -37.76
CA SER A 178 32.20 22.62 -38.97
C SER A 178 32.58 24.08 -38.65
N LEU A 179 31.94 24.68 -37.65
CA LEU A 179 32.27 26.04 -37.20
C LEU A 179 33.72 26.17 -36.71
N ARG A 180 34.24 25.13 -36.04
CA ARG A 180 35.63 25.09 -35.59
C ARG A 180 36.61 25.07 -36.76
N GLU A 181 36.33 24.26 -37.78
CA GLU A 181 37.16 24.19 -38.99
C GLU A 181 37.14 25.51 -39.76
N GLU A 182 35.99 26.18 -39.86
CA GLU A 182 35.89 27.51 -40.43
C GLU A 182 36.73 28.55 -39.67
N CYS A 183 36.65 28.56 -38.33
CA CYS A 183 37.45 29.46 -37.50
C CYS A 183 38.95 29.23 -37.69
N LEU A 184 39.40 27.97 -37.66
CA LEU A 184 40.80 27.61 -37.91
C LEU A 184 41.25 28.02 -39.31
N GLY A 185 40.40 27.85 -40.33
CA GLY A 185 40.71 28.30 -41.69
C GLY A 185 40.87 29.81 -41.79
N ARG A 186 40.03 30.59 -41.11
CA ARG A 186 40.15 32.06 -41.05
C ARG A 186 41.43 32.49 -40.32
N GLU A 187 41.78 31.81 -39.23
CA GLU A 187 42.99 32.09 -38.45
C GLU A 187 44.26 31.81 -39.27
N ASN A 188 44.34 30.66 -39.95
CA ASN A 188 45.46 30.34 -40.84
C ASN A 188 45.61 31.37 -41.96
N LYS A 189 44.50 31.76 -42.60
CA LYS A 189 44.53 32.80 -43.65
C LYS A 189 44.99 34.16 -43.13
N PHE A 190 44.63 34.50 -41.90
CA PHE A 190 45.11 35.73 -41.25
C PHE A 190 46.61 35.67 -40.97
N LEU A 191 47.12 34.53 -40.49
CA LEU A 191 48.55 34.30 -40.27
C LEU A 191 49.35 34.36 -41.57
N ASP A 192 48.85 33.77 -42.65
CA ASP A 192 49.50 33.82 -43.97
C ASP A 192 49.65 35.27 -44.47
N LEU A 193 48.61 36.09 -44.34
CA LEU A 193 48.64 37.50 -44.72
C LEU A 193 49.64 38.32 -43.88
N MET A 194 49.82 37.98 -42.60
CA MET A 194 50.82 38.65 -41.75
C MET A 194 52.26 38.25 -42.12
N ASN A 195 52.49 37.02 -42.59
CA ASN A 195 53.82 36.58 -43.04
C ASN A 195 54.22 37.15 -44.42
N GLU A 196 53.26 37.57 -45.25
CA GLU A 196 53.51 38.20 -46.55
C GLU A 196 53.85 39.70 -46.47
N THR A 197 53.81 40.30 -45.27
CA THR A 197 54.00 41.75 -45.05
C THR A 197 55.35 42.18 -44.44
N ASP A 198 56.30 41.25 -44.30
CA ASP A 198 57.72 41.49 -43.94
C ASP A 198 58.66 41.26 -45.15
#